data_AF-A0A953WNK2-F1
#
_entry.id   AF-A0A953WNK2-F1
#
_cell.length_a   1.000
_cell.length_b   1.000
_cell.length_c   1.000
_cell.angle_alpha   90.00
_cell.angle_beta   90.00
_cell.angle_gamma   90.00
#
_symmetry.space_group_name_H-M   'P 1'
#
loop_
_entity.id
_entity.type
_entity.pdbx_description
1 polymer ?
#
loop_
_entity_poly.entity_id
_entity_poly.type
_entity_poly.pdbx_seq_one_letter_code
_entity_poly.pdbx_strand_id
1 'polypeptide(L)' 'YAYGLLALGELDLVIEAALQRHDFAALVPVIEGAGGVITNWRGQAPGEGDRGRIIAAATPELHEAALMLLRDV' A
#
# COMPACT_ATOMS: atom_id res chain seq x y z
N TYR A 1 -1.12 -4.91 -11.50
CA TYR A 1 -0.06 -5.91 -11.71
C TYR A 1 1.03 -5.80 -10.65
N ALA A 2 1.58 -4.61 -10.36
CA ALA A 2 2.61 -4.41 -9.33
C ALA A 2 2.26 -5.00 -7.95
N TYR A 3 1.03 -4.80 -7.45
CA TYR A 3 0.58 -5.43 -6.20
C TYR A 3 0.62 -6.97 -6.22
N GLY A 4 0.37 -7.59 -7.37
CA GLY A 4 0.50 -9.04 -7.52
C GLY A 4 1.95 -9.51 -7.45
N LEU A 5 2.88 -8.74 -8.03
CA LEU A 5 4.31 -9.00 -7.88
C LEU A 5 4.77 -8.82 -6.44
N LEU A 6 4.21 -7.83 -5.73
CA LEU A 6 4.48 -7.64 -4.31
C LEU A 6 4.00 -8.82 -3.47
N ALA A 7 2.76 -9.29 -3.70
CA ALA A 7 2.23 -10.48 -3.04
C ALA A 7 3.02 -11.76 -3.38
N LEU A 8 3.70 -11.79 -4.53
CA LEU A 8 4.55 -12.91 -4.94
C LEU A 8 5.95 -12.87 -4.31
N GLY A 9 6.34 -11.75 -3.68
CA GLY A 9 7.68 -11.54 -3.14
C GLY A 9 8.72 -11.07 -4.17
N GLU A 10 8.27 -10.60 -5.35
CA GLU A 10 9.14 -10.12 -6.43
C GLU A 10 9.29 -8.58 -6.44
N LEU A 11 8.55 -7.87 -5.58
CA LEU A 11 8.56 -6.41 -5.50
C LEU A 11 8.29 -5.97 -4.06
N ASP A 12 9.13 -5.13 -3.47
CA ASP A 12 9.04 -4.85 -2.03
C ASP A 12 8.10 -3.69 -1.65
N LEU A 13 7.88 -2.72 -2.55
CA LEU A 13 7.15 -1.48 -2.26
C LEU A 13 6.41 -0.92 -3.49
N VAL A 14 5.11 -0.68 -3.33
CA VAL A 14 4.26 0.02 -4.31
C VAL A 14 3.67 1.26 -3.66
N ILE A 15 3.80 2.42 -4.30
CA ILE A 15 3.24 3.70 -3.85
C ILE A 15 2.52 4.32 -5.05
N GLU A 16 1.21 4.54 -4.91
CA GLU A 16 0.37 5.12 -5.96
C GLU A 16 -0.57 6.20 -5.40
N ALA A 17 -1.04 7.07 -6.28
CA ALA A 17 -1.98 8.15 -5.97
C ALA A 17 -3.11 8.20 -6.99
N ALA A 18 -4.20 8.91 -6.65
CA ALA A 18 -5.38 9.09 -7.49
C ALA A 18 -6.13 7.79 -7.84
N LEU A 19 -5.99 6.74 -7.04
CA LEU A 19 -6.75 5.49 -7.19
C LEU A 19 -8.20 5.66 -6.70
N GLN A 20 -9.14 5.08 -7.43
CA GLN A 20 -10.51 4.90 -6.96
C GLN A 20 -10.61 3.64 -6.11
N ARG A 21 -11.66 3.55 -5.29
CA ARG A 21 -11.86 2.42 -4.37
C ARG A 21 -11.84 1.06 -5.09
N HIS A 22 -12.37 0.99 -6.31
CA HIS A 22 -12.39 -0.25 -7.09
C HIS A 22 -11.00 -0.68 -7.58
N ASP A 23 -10.02 0.21 -7.62
CA ASP A 23 -8.66 -0.12 -8.07
C ASP A 23 -7.86 -0.90 -7.02
N PHE A 24 -8.13 -0.66 -5.71
CA PHE A 24 -7.35 -1.25 -4.63
C PHE A 24 -8.15 -2.13 -3.65
N ALA A 25 -9.47 -1.99 -3.55
CA ALA A 25 -10.24 -2.69 -2.51
C ALA A 25 -10.09 -4.22 -2.56
N ALA A 26 -10.01 -4.79 -3.78
CA ALA A 26 -9.79 -6.22 -3.96
C ALA A 26 -8.34 -6.65 -3.64
N LEU A 27 -7.38 -5.72 -3.66
CA LEU A 27 -5.96 -5.99 -3.43
C LEU A 27 -5.64 -6.06 -1.93
N VAL A 28 -6.42 -5.38 -1.08
CA VAL A 28 -6.19 -5.34 0.38
C VAL A 28 -6.04 -6.75 0.98
N PRO A 29 -7.03 -7.67 0.87
CA PRO A 29 -6.90 -9.01 1.44
C PRO A 29 -5.85 -9.86 0.75
N VAL A 30 -5.48 -9.55 -0.50
CA VAL A 30 -4.41 -10.28 -1.22
C VAL A 30 -3.04 -9.92 -0.67
N ILE A 31 -2.78 -8.62 -0.46
CA ILE A 31 -1.51 -8.16 0.13
C ILE A 31 -1.38 -8.64 1.57
N GLU A 32 -2.43 -8.45 2.39
CA GLU A 32 -2.41 -8.87 3.79
C GLU A 32 -2.30 -10.40 3.93
N GLY A 33 -3.00 -11.15 3.07
CA GLY A 33 -2.92 -12.61 3.04
C GLY A 33 -1.54 -13.14 2.62
N ALA A 34 -0.77 -12.37 1.85
CA ALA A 34 0.62 -12.67 1.52
C ALA A 34 1.62 -12.25 2.62
N GLY A 35 1.13 -11.63 3.71
CA GLY A 35 1.95 -11.13 4.82
C GLY A 35 2.48 -9.70 4.64
N GLY A 36 2.08 -9.02 3.56
CA GLY A 36 2.40 -7.61 3.35
C GLY A 36 1.47 -6.66 4.11
N VAL A 37 1.77 -5.36 4.04
CA VAL A 37 1.00 -4.28 4.67
C VAL A 37 0.51 -3.31 3.60
N ILE A 38 -0.74 -2.85 3.71
CA ILE A 38 -1.33 -1.87 2.78
C ILE A 38 -2.14 -0.81 3.54
N THR A 39 -1.85 0.46 3.31
CA THR A 39 -2.51 1.61 3.96
C THR A 39 -2.64 2.79 3.00
N ASN A 40 -3.25 3.88 3.44
CA ASN A 40 -3.02 5.19 2.82
C ASN A 40 -1.63 5.75 3.21
N TRP A 41 -1.22 6.89 2.65
CA TRP A 41 0.10 7.49 2.95
C TRP A 41 0.20 8.09 4.36
N ARG A 42 -0.89 8.10 5.12
CA ARG A 42 -0.94 8.49 6.54
C ARG A 42 -0.88 7.29 7.48
N GLY A 43 -0.75 6.07 6.97
CA GLY A 43 -0.78 4.84 7.76
C GLY A 43 -2.17 4.43 8.25
N GLN A 44 -3.25 5.04 7.72
CA GLN A 44 -4.64 4.69 8.04
C GLN A 44 -5.20 3.70 7.03
N ALA A 45 -6.43 3.23 7.26
CA ALA A 45 -7.08 2.27 6.39
C ALA A 45 -7.07 2.73 4.91
N PRO A 46 -6.83 1.81 3.94
CA PRO A 46 -6.84 2.14 2.52
C PRO A 46 -8.09 2.91 2.08
N GLY A 47 -7.87 4.08 1.47
CA GLY A 47 -8.94 4.95 0.98
C GLY A 47 -9.59 5.87 2.00
N GLU A 48 -9.19 5.84 3.27
CA GLU A 48 -9.68 6.80 4.27
C GLU A 48 -9.05 8.17 4.06
N GLY A 49 -9.87 9.20 3.82
CA GLY A 49 -9.45 10.61 3.82
C GLY A 49 -8.46 11.07 2.75
N ASP A 50 -7.92 10.17 1.91
CA ASP A 50 -6.62 10.43 1.27
C ASP A 50 -6.58 10.30 -0.27
N ARG A 51 -7.61 10.80 -0.98
CA ARG A 51 -7.63 10.97 -2.46
C ARG A 51 -7.05 9.81 -3.29
N GLY A 52 -7.20 8.57 -2.84
CA GLY A 52 -6.66 7.41 -3.55
C GLY A 52 -5.14 7.22 -3.45
N ARG A 53 -4.51 7.79 -2.42
CA ARG A 53 -3.11 7.55 -2.07
C ARG A 53 -3.01 6.23 -1.33
N ILE A 54 -2.34 5.27 -1.94
CA ILE A 54 -2.18 3.91 -1.43
C ILE A 54 -0.69 3.60 -1.40
N ILE A 55 -0.28 2.90 -0.35
CA ILE A 55 1.05 2.34 -0.18
C ILE A 55 0.90 0.88 0.24
N ALA A 56 1.60 -0.02 -0.44
CA ALA A 56 1.72 -1.42 -0.08
C ALA A 56 3.20 -1.79 0.04
N ALA A 57 3.58 -2.51 1.09
CA ALA A 57 4.95 -2.95 1.31
C ALA A 57 5.00 -4.42 1.73
N ALA A 58 6.08 -5.11 1.38
CA ALA A 58 6.29 -6.52 1.71
C ALA A 58 6.49 -6.78 3.21
N THR A 59 6.95 -5.79 3.97
CA THR A 59 7.22 -5.89 5.41
C THR A 59 6.75 -4.65 6.17
N PRO A 60 6.34 -4.77 7.45
CA PRO A 60 6.00 -3.62 8.29
C PRO A 60 7.12 -2.58 8.43
N GLU A 61 8.37 -2.99 8.51
CA GLU A 61 9.51 -2.09 8.70
C GLU A 61 9.73 -1.18 7.48
N LEU A 62 9.61 -1.76 6.28
CA LEU A 62 9.66 -1.02 5.02
C LEU A 62 8.47 -0.07 4.87
N HIS A 63 7.29 -0.52 5.29
CA HIS A 63 6.09 0.31 5.30
C HIS A 63 6.28 1.55 6.17
N GLU A 64 6.75 1.38 7.41
CA GLU A 64 7.03 2.48 8.32
C GLU A 64 8.09 3.44 7.77
N ALA A 65 9.18 2.92 7.23
CA ALA A 65 10.25 3.73 6.62
C ALA A 65 9.72 4.59 5.46
N ALA A 66 8.89 4.00 4.59
CA ALA A 66 8.28 4.72 3.48
C ALA A 66 7.28 5.78 3.97
N LEU A 67 6.46 5.49 4.98
CA LEU A 67 5.57 6.48 5.60
C LEU A 67 6.34 7.68 6.17
N MET A 68 7.50 7.47 6.77
CA MET A 68 8.33 8.58 7.28
C MET A 68 8.76 9.54 6.16
N LEU A 69 9.09 9.02 4.98
CA LEU A 69 9.47 9.83 3.81
C LEU A 69 8.28 10.54 3.17
N LEU A 70 7.07 10.00 3.29
CA LEU A 70 5.85 10.55 2.69
C LEU A 70 5.15 11.59 3.58
N ARG A 71 5.60 11.82 4.83
CA ARG A 71 4.94 12.74 5.78
C ARG A 71 4.79 14.18 5.28
N ASP A 72 5.70 14.62 4.41
CA ASP A 72 5.76 16.00 3.92
C ASP A 72 5.18 16.17 2.50
N VAL A 73 4.51 15.14 1.96
CA VAL A 73 3.93 15.09 0.60
C VAL A 73 2.41 15.10 0.62
#